data_AF-A0A3D5F0A9-F1
#
_entry.id   AF-A0A3D5F0A9-F1
#
_cell.length_a   1.000
_cell.length_b   1.000
_cell.length_c   1.000
_cell.angle_alpha   90.00
_cell.angle_beta   90.00
_cell.angle_gamma   90.00
#
_symmetry.space_group_name_H-M   'P 1'
#
loop_
_entity.id
_entity.type
_entity.pdbx_description
1 polymer ?
#
loop_
_entity_poly.entity_id
_entity_poly.type
_entity_poly.pdbx_seq_one_letter_code
_entity_poly.pdbx_strand_id
1 'polypeptide(L)'
;RGLSILSGSHMELVGSVLQELRARDPAALPVVAGGIIPPADAERLMALGVRAIYTPKDFSLNAIMGDIVDVVRESNGLERLGLLS
;
A
#
# COMPACT_ATOMS: atom_id res chain seq x y z
N ARG A 1 6.36 -2.86 -10.68
CA ARG A 1 7.16 -1.83 -9.98
C ARG A 1 6.25 -1.27 -8.89
N GLY A 2 6.54 -1.42 -7.59
CA GLY A 2 5.63 -0.94 -6.52
C GLY A 2 6.33 0.16 -5.74
N LEU A 3 5.56 1.10 -5.17
CA LEU A 3 6.10 2.08 -4.22
C LEU A 3 5.66 1.69 -2.81
N SER A 4 6.64 1.51 -1.93
CA SER A 4 6.42 1.18 -0.51
C SER A 4 6.98 2.27 0.38
N ILE A 5 6.15 2.80 1.28
CA ILE A 5 6.51 3.87 2.21
C ILE A 5 6.34 3.35 3.63
N LEU A 6 7.42 2.89 4.29
CA LEU A 6 7.39 2.32 5.65
C LEU A 6 7.73 3.32 6.77
N SER A 7 7.84 4.60 6.43
CA SER A 7 8.18 5.68 7.37
C SER A 7 6.90 6.49 7.63
N GLY A 8 6.30 6.30 8.80
CA GLY A 8 5.05 6.96 9.21
C GLY A 8 5.14 8.49 9.33
N SER A 9 6.30 9.10 9.10
CA SER A 9 6.57 10.52 9.36
C SER A 9 6.15 11.47 8.23
N HIS A 10 5.55 10.97 7.14
CA HIS A 10 5.42 11.75 5.90
C HIS A 10 4.05 11.62 5.21
N MET A 11 2.96 11.65 5.97
CA MET A 11 1.58 11.48 5.44
C MET A 11 1.20 12.49 4.34
N GLU A 12 1.63 13.75 4.46
CA GLU A 12 1.43 14.76 3.41
C GLU A 12 2.15 14.43 2.10
N LEU A 13 3.33 13.81 2.20
CA LEU A 13 4.10 13.38 1.03
C LEU A 13 3.46 12.17 0.35
N VAL A 14 2.84 11.24 1.09
CA VAL A 14 2.15 10.08 0.48
C VAL A 14 1.01 10.53 -0.44
N GLY A 15 0.17 11.46 0.02
CA GLY A 15 -0.92 12.02 -0.79
C GLY A 15 -0.41 12.74 -2.04
N SER A 16 0.64 13.55 -1.89
CA SER A 16 1.25 14.29 -3.00
C SER A 16 1.92 13.37 -4.03
N VAL A 17 2.61 12.32 -3.58
CA VAL A 17 3.23 11.32 -4.44
C VAL A 17 2.18 10.50 -5.20
N LEU A 18 1.06 10.15 -4.56
CA LEU A 18 -0.05 9.48 -5.24
C LEU A 18 -0.67 10.34 -6.35
N GLN A 19 -0.88 11.64 -6.08
CA GLN A 19 -1.39 12.56 -7.07
C GLN A 19 -0.43 12.74 -8.24
N GLU A 20 0.86 12.94 -7.98
CA GLU A 20 1.90 13.06 -9.00
C GLU A 20 2.04 11.78 -9.84
N LEU A 21 2.01 10.60 -9.20
CA LEU A 21 2.08 9.32 -9.91
C LEU A 21 0.89 9.16 -10.86
N ARG A 22 -0.34 9.45 -10.40
CA ARG A 22 -1.54 9.40 -11.26
C ARG A 22 -1.52 10.43 -12.38
N ALA A 23 -1.03 11.63 -12.09
CA ALA A 23 -0.93 12.71 -13.07
C ALA A 23 0.05 12.37 -14.21
N ARG A 24 1.10 11.60 -13.91
CA ARG A 24 2.13 11.19 -14.86
C ARG A 24 1.82 9.89 -15.58
N ASP A 25 1.08 8.99 -14.94
CA ASP A 25 0.69 7.70 -15.51
C ASP A 25 -0.69 7.26 -14.97
N PRO A 26 -1.75 7.28 -15.80
CA PRO A 26 -3.06 6.77 -15.41
C PRO A 26 -3.08 5.27 -15.08
N ALA A 27 -2.10 4.50 -15.58
CA ALA A 27 -1.87 3.10 -15.23
C ALA A 27 -1.00 2.96 -13.96
N ALA A 28 -1.01 3.97 -13.10
CA ALA A 28 -0.15 4.07 -11.92
C ALA A 28 -0.14 2.79 -11.08
N LEU A 29 1.07 2.44 -10.70
CA LEU A 29 1.44 1.26 -9.95
C LEU A 29 0.77 1.23 -8.57
N PRO A 30 0.49 0.03 -8.01
CA PRO A 30 -0.07 -0.08 -6.68
C PRO A 30 0.88 0.54 -5.64
N VAL A 31 0.32 1.39 -4.78
CA VAL A 31 1.03 2.01 -3.67
C VAL A 31 0.61 1.35 -2.36
N VAL A 32 1.59 1.00 -1.54
CA VAL A 32 1.38 0.47 -0.20
C VAL A 32 2.09 1.36 0.82
N ALA A 33 1.45 1.61 1.96
CA ALA A 33 1.97 2.46 3.03
C ALA A 33 2.20 1.64 4.30
N GLY A 34 3.06 2.11 5.18
CA GLY A 34 3.32 1.48 6.47
C GLY A 34 3.99 2.42 7.46
N GLY A 35 3.89 2.06 8.74
CA GLY A 35 4.38 2.86 9.86
C GLY A 35 3.29 3.10 10.91
N ILE A 36 3.59 3.96 11.88
CA ILE A 36 2.60 4.35 12.90
C ILE A 36 1.62 5.32 12.25
N ILE A 37 0.47 4.79 11.81
CA ILE A 37 -0.58 5.55 11.13
C ILE A 37 -1.87 5.47 11.96
N PRO A 38 -2.46 6.61 12.38
CA PRO A 38 -3.76 6.65 13.04
C PRO A 38 -4.88 6.06 12.16
N PRO A 39 -5.94 5.45 12.73
CA PRO A 39 -7.03 4.85 11.96
C PRO A 39 -7.70 5.80 10.96
N ALA A 40 -7.93 7.06 11.34
CA ALA A 40 -8.55 8.07 10.48
C ALA A 40 -7.67 8.40 9.25
N ASP A 41 -6.35 8.42 9.43
CA ASP A 41 -5.41 8.65 8.32
C ASP A 41 -5.34 7.43 7.40
N ALA A 42 -5.42 6.23 7.96
CA ALA A 42 -5.46 5.00 7.19
C ALA A 42 -6.70 4.96 6.27
N GLU A 43 -7.89 5.30 6.80
CA GLU A 43 -9.12 5.40 6.00
C GLU A 43 -8.98 6.42 4.86
N ARG A 44 -8.38 7.59 5.15
CA ARG A 44 -8.15 8.63 4.14
C ARG A 44 -7.19 8.16 3.04
N LEU A 45 -6.12 7.47 3.40
CA LEU A 45 -5.15 6.93 2.44
C LEU A 45 -5.75 5.85 1.54
N MET A 46 -6.59 4.96 2.09
CA MET A 46 -7.33 3.97 1.30
C MET A 46 -8.28 4.65 0.31
N ALA A 47 -9.00 5.71 0.74
CA ALA A 47 -9.84 6.51 -0.17
C ALA A 47 -9.03 7.23 -1.26
N LEU A 48 -7.78 7.59 -0.95
CA LEU A 48 -6.79 8.11 -1.92
C LEU A 48 -6.13 7.01 -2.75
N GLY A 49 -6.63 5.77 -2.72
CA GLY A 49 -6.19 4.64 -3.55
C GLY A 49 -4.87 4.01 -3.17
N VAL A 50 -4.42 4.17 -1.92
CA VAL A 50 -3.44 3.24 -1.34
C VAL A 50 -4.08 1.85 -1.29
N ARG A 51 -3.33 0.82 -1.68
CA ARG A 51 -3.84 -0.54 -1.81
C ARG A 51 -3.76 -1.34 -0.51
N ALA A 52 -2.76 -1.06 0.33
CA ALA A 52 -2.59 -1.68 1.64
C ALA A 52 -1.84 -0.75 2.60
N ILE A 53 -2.15 -0.87 3.90
CA ILE A 53 -1.55 -0.09 4.98
C ILE A 53 -1.09 -1.03 6.09
N TYR A 54 0.20 -0.96 6.45
CA TYR A 54 0.81 -1.83 7.47
C TYR A 54 1.21 -1.04 8.72
N THR A 55 0.52 -1.24 9.83
CA THR A 55 0.80 -0.54 11.10
C THR A 55 1.41 -1.47 12.16
N PRO A 56 2.28 -0.99 13.07
CA PRO A 56 3.05 -1.83 14.00
C PRO A 56 2.25 -2.51 15.12
N LYS A 57 0.91 -2.52 15.08
CA LYS A 57 0.12 -3.14 16.15
C LYS A 57 0.19 -4.67 16.18
N ASP A 58 0.48 -5.34 15.06
CA ASP A 58 0.63 -6.81 14.97
C ASP A 58 1.50 -7.21 13.75
N PHE A 59 2.78 -6.84 13.75
CA PHE A 59 3.67 -6.94 12.58
C PHE A 59 4.18 -8.38 12.34
N SER A 60 3.45 -9.19 11.57
CA SER A 60 3.99 -10.43 10.99
C SER A 60 4.62 -10.14 9.62
N LEU A 61 5.95 -10.09 9.56
CA LEU A 61 6.71 -9.85 8.32
C LEU A 61 6.30 -10.80 7.18
N ASN A 62 6.04 -12.07 7.50
CA ASN A 62 5.61 -13.06 6.51
C ASN A 62 4.23 -12.75 5.93
N ALA A 63 3.29 -12.26 6.75
CA ALA A 63 1.96 -11.88 6.28
C ALA A 63 2.04 -10.64 5.36
N ILE A 64 2.89 -9.67 5.70
CA ILE A 64 3.11 -8.46 4.87
C ILE A 64 3.69 -8.85 3.51
N MET A 65 4.70 -9.73 3.49
CA MET A 65 5.29 -10.18 2.23
C MET A 65 4.28 -10.90 1.34
N GLY A 66 3.43 -11.76 1.92
CA GLY A 66 2.35 -12.43 1.19
C GLY A 66 1.35 -11.42 0.60
N ASP A 67 0.91 -10.46 1.40
CA ASP A 67 -0.05 -9.43 0.97
C ASP A 67 0.54 -8.50 -0.10
N ILE A 68 1.83 -8.12 -0.01
CA ILE A 68 2.52 -7.36 -1.06
C ILE A 68 2.54 -8.14 -2.38
N VAL A 69 2.80 -9.45 -2.33
CA VAL A 69 2.78 -10.29 -3.53
C VAL A 69 1.37 -10.33 -4.12
N ASP A 70 0.35 -10.46 -3.29
CA ASP A 70 -1.05 -10.46 -3.71
C ASP A 70 -1.47 -9.13 -4.35
N VAL A 71 -1.05 -8.00 -3.78
CA VAL A 71 -1.26 -6.66 -4.36
C VAL A 71 -0.64 -6.55 -5.75
N VAL A 72 0.57 -7.08 -5.95
CA VAL A 72 1.22 -7.08 -7.26
C VAL A 72 0.49 -7.99 -8.24
N ARG A 73 0.05 -9.17 -7.81
CA ARG A 73 -0.69 -10.14 -8.65
C ARG A 73 -2.00 -9.56 -9.17
N GLU A 74 -2.82 -9.00 -8.27
CA GLU A 74 -4.09 -8.35 -8.63
C GLU A 74 -3.88 -7.22 -9.64
N SER A 75 -2.83 -6.41 -9.44
CA SER A 75 -2.49 -5.31 -10.36
C SER A 75 -2.04 -5.78 -11.76
N ASN A 76 -1.70 -7.06 -11.91
CA ASN A 76 -1.36 -7.69 -13.19
C ASN A 76 -2.45 -8.66 -13.69
N GLY A 77 -3.66 -8.63 -13.09
CA GLY A 77 -4.77 -9.50 -13.48
C GLY A 77 -4.60 -10.97 -13.08
N LEU A 78 -3.75 -11.26 -12.10
CA LEU A 78 -3.49 -12.60 -11.58
C LEU A 78 -4.28 -12.84 -10.29
N GLU A 79 -4.75 -14.07 -10.09
CA GLU A 79 -5.44 -14.46 -8.85
C GLU A 79 -4.52 -14.40 -7.63
N ARG A 80 -5.11 -14.10 -6.48
CA ARG A 80 -4.46 -14.09 -5.17
C ARG A 80 -3.88 -15.46 -4.84
N LEU A 81 -2.70 -15.53 -4.23
CA LEU A 81 -2.13 -16.80 -3.77
C LEU A 81 -2.98 -17.42 -2.64
N GLY A 82 -3.64 -16.57 -1.85
CA GLY A 82 -4.20 -16.98 -0.57
C GLY A 82 -3.09 -17.32 0.42
N LEU A 83 -3.38 -17.28 1.72
CA LEU A 83 -2.47 -17.88 2.70
C LEU A 83 -2.26 -19.34 2.28
N LEU A 84 -1.03 -19.70 1.89
CA LEU A 84 -0.64 -21.10 1.80
C LEU A 84 -0.97 -21.71 3.17
N SER A 85 -1.99 -22.55 3.20
CA SER A 85 -2.36 -23.39 4.33
C SER A 85 -1.19 -24.26 4.76
#